data_AF-A0A2T5LTH2-F1
#
_entry.id   AF-A0A2T5LTH2-F1
#
_cell.length_a   1.000
_cell.length_b   1.000
_cell.length_c   1.000
_cell.angle_alpha   90.00
_cell.angle_beta   90.00
_cell.angle_gamma   90.00
#
_symmetry.space_group_name_H-M   'P 1'
#
loop_
_entity.id
_entity.type
_entity.pdbx_description
1 polymer ?
#
loop_
_entity_poly.entity_id
_entity_poly.type
_entity_poly.pdbx_seq_one_letter_code
_entity_poly.pdbx_strand_id
1 'polypeptide(L)'
;MRFCLLASPSLLLEPFLALASLFATAQPDNRLNLALIRWTAAMQKLRELGISDPQNLHGILFLRICLATVQLLVFGISMQPIYRFTLSFIDPKDVDIWDDPGFAMNALCLAFVDTLECLVRRQVPVFRFPVNNYRGIDRAAGLCATQLPLWYDICALSAAVKHGGLPEPNNLERLKQQSESWRVSVPANFLEKFSAREVVLLMGHAKAHTNVRFGSFCTVSNINLTNPMSRFESCAGPF
;
A
#
# COMPACT_ATOMS: atom_id res chain seq x y z
N MET A 1 2.59 -11.22 14.37
CA MET A 1 3.77 -11.96 13.86
C MET A 1 3.91 -13.34 14.48
N ARG A 2 4.06 -13.47 15.81
CA ARG A 2 4.21 -14.78 16.47
C ARG A 2 3.06 -15.76 16.21
N PHE A 3 1.82 -15.27 16.20
CA PHE A 3 0.62 -16.09 15.93
C PHE A 3 0.62 -16.70 14.52
N CYS A 4 0.94 -15.91 13.48
CA CYS A 4 0.98 -16.41 12.10
C CYS A 4 2.09 -17.47 11.90
N LEU A 5 3.27 -17.26 12.49
CA LEU A 5 4.36 -18.24 12.42
C LEU A 5 3.98 -19.58 13.07
N LEU A 6 3.23 -19.55 14.18
CA LEU A 6 2.74 -20.76 14.84
C LEU A 6 1.63 -21.46 14.04
N ALA A 7 0.82 -20.69 13.30
CA ALA A 7 -0.26 -21.23 12.47
C ALA A 7 0.26 -21.89 11.17
N SER A 8 1.32 -21.36 10.56
CA SER A 8 1.89 -21.88 9.31
C SER A 8 3.43 -21.91 9.34
N PRO A 9 4.05 -22.68 10.26
CA PRO A 9 5.50 -22.64 10.48
C PRO A 9 6.27 -23.13 9.26
N SER A 10 5.76 -24.16 8.58
CA SER A 10 6.36 -24.66 7.34
C SER A 10 6.43 -23.58 6.28
N LEU A 11 5.45 -22.67 6.22
CA LEU A 11 5.36 -21.62 5.22
C LEU A 11 6.19 -20.38 5.56
N LEU A 12 6.23 -20.03 6.84
CA LEU A 12 6.71 -18.72 7.28
C LEU A 12 8.12 -18.75 7.87
N LEU A 13 8.68 -19.91 8.20
CA LEU A 13 10.01 -19.98 8.82
C LEU A 13 11.09 -19.29 7.98
N GLU A 14 11.27 -19.71 6.72
CA GLU A 14 12.28 -19.14 5.82
C GLU A 14 12.15 -17.62 5.59
N PRO A 15 10.98 -17.05 5.25
CA PRO A 15 10.87 -15.61 5.06
C PRO A 15 11.07 -14.81 6.37
N PHE A 16 10.67 -15.35 7.53
CA PHE A 16 10.98 -14.71 8.81
C PHE A 16 12.48 -14.72 9.09
N LEU A 17 13.13 -15.86 8.84
CA LEU A 17 14.55 -16.02 9.00
C LEU A 17 15.34 -15.14 8.03
N ALA A 18 14.85 -14.91 6.81
CA ALA A 18 15.41 -13.96 5.87
C ALA A 18 15.36 -12.52 6.40
N LEU A 19 14.20 -12.09 6.93
CA LEU A 19 14.05 -10.77 7.56
C LEU A 19 14.95 -10.63 8.79
N ALA A 20 14.97 -11.62 9.68
CA ALA A 20 15.79 -11.60 10.88
C ALA A 20 17.28 -11.49 10.54
N SER A 21 17.75 -12.15 9.48
CA SER A 21 19.14 -12.06 9.01
C SER A 21 19.55 -10.63 8.64
N LEU A 22 18.64 -9.78 8.14
CA LEU A 22 18.94 -8.37 7.83
C LEU A 22 19.21 -7.54 9.08
N PHE A 23 18.60 -7.89 10.21
CA PHE A 23 18.75 -7.18 11.49
C PHE A 23 19.74 -7.87 12.45
N ALA A 24 20.26 -9.04 12.10
CA ALA A 24 21.19 -9.79 12.94
C ALA A 24 22.51 -9.04 13.13
N THR A 25 23.18 -9.22 14.26
CA THR A 25 24.47 -8.57 14.60
C THR A 25 25.69 -9.24 13.94
N ALA A 26 25.57 -9.73 12.69
CA ALA A 26 26.66 -10.40 11.97
C ALA A 26 27.50 -9.41 11.12
N GLN A 27 28.49 -9.86 10.35
CA GLN A 27 29.13 -8.98 9.33
C GLN A 27 28.15 -8.67 8.19
N PRO A 28 28.16 -7.46 7.59
CA PRO A 28 27.16 -7.04 6.60
C PRO A 28 27.04 -7.99 5.40
N ASP A 29 28.15 -8.48 4.86
CA ASP A 29 28.15 -9.41 3.72
C ASP A 29 27.53 -10.76 4.08
N ASN A 30 27.79 -11.26 5.29
CA ASN A 30 27.20 -12.51 5.78
C ASN A 30 25.69 -12.34 6.04
N ARG A 31 25.24 -11.18 6.54
CA ARG A 31 23.80 -10.88 6.72
C ARG A 31 23.06 -10.94 5.38
N LEU A 32 23.60 -10.25 4.38
CA LEU A 32 23.00 -10.16 3.06
C LEU A 32 22.93 -11.53 2.37
N ASN A 33 24.03 -12.28 2.37
CA ASN A 33 24.07 -13.63 1.79
C ASN A 33 23.05 -14.57 2.46
N LEU A 34 22.97 -14.56 3.79
CA LEU A 34 21.98 -15.36 4.53
C LEU A 34 20.55 -14.95 4.22
N ALA A 35 20.27 -13.64 4.14
CA ALA A 35 18.96 -13.14 3.78
C ALA A 35 18.56 -13.56 2.36
N LEU A 36 19.47 -13.48 1.39
CA LEU A 36 19.23 -13.86 -0.01
C LEU A 36 18.95 -15.36 -0.17
N ILE A 37 19.75 -16.23 0.47
CA ILE A 37 19.55 -17.69 0.41
C ILE A 37 18.16 -18.08 0.94
N ARG A 38 17.75 -17.46 2.05
CA ARG A 38 16.44 -17.75 2.67
C ARG A 38 15.29 -17.15 1.87
N TRP A 39 15.52 -15.97 1.28
CA TRP A 39 14.56 -15.33 0.39
C TRP A 39 14.31 -16.15 -0.88
N THR A 40 15.36 -16.70 -1.51
CA THR A 40 15.19 -17.56 -2.70
C THR A 40 14.46 -18.86 -2.37
N ALA A 41 14.75 -19.49 -1.24
CA ALA A 41 14.01 -20.66 -0.76
C ALA A 41 12.52 -20.35 -0.52
N ALA A 42 12.22 -19.21 0.10
CA ALA A 42 10.86 -18.74 0.32
C ALA A 42 10.14 -18.39 -1.01
N MET A 43 10.84 -17.82 -1.99
CA MET A 43 10.30 -17.56 -3.34
C MET A 43 10.00 -18.85 -4.10
N GLN A 44 10.87 -19.86 -3.99
CA GLN A 44 10.62 -21.17 -4.60
C GLN A 44 9.35 -21.79 -3.99
N LYS A 45 9.24 -21.79 -2.67
CA LYS A 45 8.07 -22.27 -1.96
C LYS A 45 6.79 -21.53 -2.37
N LEU A 46 6.87 -20.22 -2.58
CA LEU A 46 5.75 -19.42 -3.06
C LEU A 46 5.29 -19.84 -4.48
N ARG A 47 6.21 -20.26 -5.34
CA ARG A 47 5.88 -20.74 -6.70
C ARG A 47 5.24 -22.12 -6.69
N GLU A 48 5.66 -22.98 -5.76
CA GLU A 48 5.11 -24.33 -5.59
C GLU A 48 3.70 -24.31 -4.97
N LEU A 49 3.43 -23.34 -4.11
CA LEU A 49 2.14 -23.13 -3.50
C LEU A 49 1.20 -22.42 -4.47
N GLY A 50 0.34 -23.19 -5.12
CA GLY A 50 -0.83 -22.66 -5.80
C GLY A 50 -1.65 -21.75 -4.88
N ILE A 51 -2.32 -20.76 -5.46
CA ILE A 51 -3.00 -19.67 -4.73
C ILE A 51 -4.35 -20.14 -4.14
N SER A 52 -4.74 -21.37 -4.43
CA SER A 52 -6.07 -21.92 -4.21
C SER A 52 -6.20 -22.73 -2.93
N ASP A 53 -5.35 -22.51 -1.91
CA ASP A 53 -5.52 -23.14 -0.60
C ASP A 53 -6.11 -22.12 0.40
N PRO A 54 -7.43 -22.13 0.63
CA PRO A 54 -8.09 -21.22 1.55
C PRO A 54 -7.59 -21.38 2.99
N GLN A 55 -7.14 -22.59 3.38
CA GLN A 55 -6.66 -22.85 4.73
C GLN A 55 -5.32 -22.18 5.03
N ASN A 56 -4.52 -21.91 3.98
CA ASN A 56 -3.20 -21.30 4.09
C ASN A 56 -3.13 -19.85 3.58
N LEU A 57 -4.27 -19.27 3.19
CA LEU A 57 -4.34 -17.94 2.57
C LEU A 57 -3.65 -16.86 3.41
N HIS A 58 -3.84 -16.88 4.74
CA HIS A 58 -3.17 -15.99 5.69
C HIS A 58 -1.65 -16.10 5.65
N GLY A 59 -1.16 -17.33 5.66
CA GLY A 59 0.27 -17.61 5.62
C GLY A 59 0.86 -17.24 4.26
N ILE A 60 0.13 -17.45 3.17
CA ILE A 60 0.56 -17.07 1.81
C ILE A 60 0.66 -15.55 1.70
N LEU A 61 -0.34 -14.81 2.17
CA LEU A 61 -0.30 -13.35 2.22
C LEU A 61 0.89 -12.85 3.05
N PHE A 62 1.09 -13.44 4.22
CA PHE A 62 2.16 -13.03 5.12
C PHE A 62 3.55 -13.34 4.55
N LEU A 63 3.73 -14.51 3.92
CA LEU A 63 4.93 -14.88 3.16
C LEU A 63 5.24 -13.82 2.10
N ARG A 64 4.24 -13.40 1.32
CA ARG A 64 4.39 -12.39 0.27
C ARG A 64 4.76 -11.00 0.83
N ILE A 65 4.21 -10.62 1.99
CA ILE A 65 4.61 -9.40 2.71
C ILE A 65 6.08 -9.48 3.11
N CYS A 66 6.52 -10.59 3.70
CA CYS A 66 7.92 -10.76 4.12
C CYS A 66 8.87 -10.70 2.92
N LEU A 67 8.54 -11.38 1.82
CA LEU A 67 9.33 -11.35 0.59
C LEU A 67 9.43 -9.93 0.01
N ALA A 68 8.32 -9.19 0.02
CA ALA A 68 8.27 -7.79 -0.39
C ALA A 68 9.15 -6.91 0.51
N THR A 69 9.10 -7.10 1.82
CA THR A 69 9.93 -6.35 2.79
C THR A 69 11.41 -6.65 2.62
N VAL A 70 11.83 -7.92 2.48
CA VAL A 70 13.23 -8.28 2.25
C VAL A 70 13.74 -7.63 0.96
N GLN A 71 12.99 -7.70 -0.14
CA GLN A 71 13.45 -7.06 -1.38
C GLN A 71 13.59 -5.55 -1.24
N LEU A 72 12.61 -4.90 -0.61
CA LEU A 72 12.68 -3.45 -0.40
C LEU A 72 13.92 -3.07 0.40
N LEU A 73 14.22 -3.82 1.47
CA LEU A 73 15.37 -3.55 2.34
C LEU A 73 16.71 -3.89 1.67
N VAL A 74 16.77 -4.91 0.82
CA VAL A 74 18.01 -5.37 0.19
C VAL A 74 18.33 -4.60 -1.08
N PHE A 75 17.34 -4.44 -1.96
CA PHE A 75 17.55 -3.91 -3.30
C PHE A 75 17.06 -2.48 -3.47
N GLY A 76 16.21 -1.97 -2.57
CA GLY A 76 15.58 -0.65 -2.73
C GLY A 76 14.65 -0.56 -3.95
N ILE A 77 14.29 -1.70 -4.54
CA ILE A 77 13.45 -1.77 -5.74
C ILE A 77 11.99 -1.95 -5.32
N SER A 78 11.11 -1.30 -6.07
CA SER A 78 9.66 -1.51 -6.00
C SER A 78 9.28 -2.98 -6.13
N MET A 79 8.35 -3.40 -5.28
CA MET A 79 7.79 -4.76 -5.26
C MET A 79 6.40 -4.85 -5.87
N GLN A 80 6.06 -3.88 -6.72
CA GLN A 80 4.76 -3.78 -7.39
C GLN A 80 4.21 -5.10 -7.91
N PRO A 81 4.99 -5.91 -8.64
CA PRO A 81 4.48 -7.16 -9.18
C PRO A 81 4.00 -8.15 -8.10
N ILE A 82 4.70 -8.23 -6.96
CA ILE A 82 4.40 -9.24 -5.94
C ILE A 82 3.12 -8.90 -5.19
N TYR A 83 2.99 -7.67 -4.70
CA TYR A 83 1.77 -7.30 -3.99
C TYR A 83 0.57 -7.14 -4.93
N ARG A 84 0.75 -6.66 -6.17
CA ARG A 84 -0.34 -6.60 -7.16
C ARG A 84 -0.85 -7.97 -7.55
N PHE A 85 0.05 -8.90 -7.83
CA PHE A 85 -0.31 -10.28 -8.11
C PHE A 85 -1.04 -10.89 -6.91
N THR A 86 -0.67 -10.54 -5.68
CA THR A 86 -1.39 -11.02 -4.49
C THR A 86 -2.81 -10.48 -4.44
N LEU A 87 -2.93 -9.16 -4.60
CA LEU A 87 -4.19 -8.43 -4.50
C LEU A 87 -5.17 -8.79 -5.62
N SER A 88 -4.69 -9.22 -6.79
CA SER A 88 -5.56 -9.63 -7.91
C SER A 88 -6.36 -10.91 -7.65
N PHE A 89 -6.03 -11.70 -6.64
CA PHE A 89 -6.80 -12.89 -6.25
C PHE A 89 -7.80 -12.61 -5.14
N ILE A 90 -7.80 -11.41 -4.57
CA ILE A 90 -8.72 -11.03 -3.51
C ILE A 90 -9.95 -10.40 -4.17
N ASP A 91 -11.12 -11.01 -3.99
CA ASP A 91 -12.37 -10.34 -4.34
C ASP A 91 -12.73 -9.35 -3.22
N PRO A 92 -12.73 -8.02 -3.47
CA PRO A 92 -13.13 -7.04 -2.48
C PRO A 92 -14.60 -7.17 -2.02
N LYS A 93 -15.43 -7.92 -2.75
CA LYS A 93 -16.85 -8.15 -2.41
C LYS A 93 -17.08 -9.37 -1.53
N ASP A 94 -16.09 -10.23 -1.35
CA ASP A 94 -16.19 -11.40 -0.51
C ASP A 94 -16.11 -10.97 0.97
N VAL A 95 -17.28 -10.81 1.59
CA VAL A 95 -17.42 -10.29 2.96
C VAL A 95 -16.78 -11.23 3.98
N ASP A 96 -16.86 -12.54 3.77
CA ASP A 96 -16.40 -13.56 4.72
C ASP A 96 -14.88 -13.51 4.90
N ILE A 97 -14.15 -13.14 3.83
CA ILE A 97 -12.69 -12.98 3.85
C ILE A 97 -12.26 -11.78 4.73
N TRP A 98 -13.09 -10.74 4.86
CA TRP A 98 -12.77 -9.54 5.65
C TRP A 98 -13.05 -9.70 7.14
N ASP A 99 -13.83 -10.72 7.52
CA ASP A 99 -14.13 -11.02 8.92
C ASP A 99 -12.92 -11.60 9.66
N ASP A 100 -11.94 -12.18 8.96
CA ASP A 100 -10.66 -12.56 9.57
C ASP A 100 -9.75 -11.32 9.73
N PRO A 101 -9.48 -10.87 10.98
CA PRO A 101 -8.66 -9.69 11.23
C PRO A 101 -7.22 -9.83 10.70
N GLY A 102 -6.67 -11.05 10.71
CA GLY A 102 -5.33 -11.33 10.20
C GLY A 102 -5.25 -11.19 8.69
N PHE A 103 -6.29 -11.61 7.96
CA PHE A 103 -6.39 -11.43 6.51
C PHE A 103 -6.48 -9.94 6.21
N ALA A 104 -7.47 -9.28 6.81
CA ALA A 104 -7.79 -7.89 6.55
C ALA A 104 -6.58 -6.96 6.78
N MET A 105 -5.81 -7.17 7.86
CA MET A 105 -4.58 -6.41 8.11
C MET A 105 -3.50 -6.67 7.05
N ASN A 106 -3.30 -7.93 6.65
CA ASN A 106 -2.30 -8.26 5.64
C ASN A 106 -2.68 -7.70 4.26
N ALA A 107 -3.94 -7.85 3.85
CA ALA A 107 -4.46 -7.30 2.60
C ALA A 107 -4.41 -5.76 2.60
N LEU A 108 -4.77 -5.11 3.71
CA LEU A 108 -4.67 -3.66 3.86
C LEU A 108 -3.23 -3.16 3.76
N CYS A 109 -2.28 -3.85 4.38
CA CYS A 109 -0.85 -3.53 4.26
C CYS A 109 -0.39 -3.56 2.79
N LEU A 110 -0.79 -4.59 2.03
CA LEU A 110 -0.44 -4.71 0.61
C LEU A 110 -1.13 -3.62 -0.24
N ALA A 111 -2.42 -3.38 0.00
CA ALA A 111 -3.19 -2.35 -0.69
C ALA A 111 -2.65 -0.95 -0.43
N PHE A 112 -2.21 -0.67 0.81
CA PHE A 112 -1.62 0.60 1.20
C PHE A 112 -0.31 0.85 0.44
N VAL A 113 0.59 -0.13 0.40
CA VAL A 113 1.86 -0.01 -0.33
C VAL A 113 1.63 0.12 -1.84
N ASP A 114 0.75 -0.68 -2.44
CA ASP A 114 0.39 -0.55 -3.87
C ASP A 114 -0.15 0.85 -4.18
N THR A 115 -1.03 1.36 -3.32
CA THR A 115 -1.64 2.67 -3.51
C THR A 115 -0.61 3.79 -3.43
N LEU A 116 0.26 3.79 -2.42
CA LEU A 116 1.33 4.79 -2.30
C LEU A 116 2.28 4.76 -3.50
N GLU A 117 2.66 3.57 -3.97
CA GLU A 117 3.54 3.45 -5.12
C GLU A 117 2.85 3.90 -6.42
N CYS A 118 1.58 3.54 -6.59
CA CYS A 118 0.75 3.95 -7.72
C CYS A 118 0.52 5.46 -7.75
N LEU A 119 0.37 6.11 -6.59
CA LEU A 119 0.31 7.57 -6.49
C LEU A 119 1.56 8.19 -7.10
N VAL A 120 2.74 7.74 -6.69
CA VAL A 120 4.04 8.25 -7.19
C VAL A 120 4.22 7.96 -8.67
N ARG A 121 3.84 6.77 -9.14
CA ARG A 121 4.04 6.32 -10.52
C ARG A 121 2.94 6.76 -11.49
N ARG A 122 1.87 7.37 -10.97
CA ARG A 122 0.64 7.71 -11.70
C ARG A 122 0.07 6.48 -12.41
N GLN A 123 -0.12 5.41 -11.65
CA GLN A 123 -0.74 4.15 -12.09
C GLN A 123 -2.02 3.92 -11.27
N VAL A 124 -2.89 3.02 -11.73
CA VAL A 124 -4.10 2.62 -10.99
C VAL A 124 -3.76 1.44 -10.08
N PRO A 125 -4.00 1.50 -8.75
CA PRO A 125 -3.83 0.36 -7.86
C PRO A 125 -4.67 -0.83 -8.35
N VAL A 126 -4.19 -2.05 -8.13
CA VAL A 126 -4.94 -3.26 -8.54
C VAL A 126 -6.18 -3.46 -7.69
N PHE A 127 -6.16 -2.95 -6.47
CA PHE A 127 -7.18 -3.22 -5.49
C PHE A 127 -7.70 -1.93 -4.84
N ARG A 128 -9.03 -1.78 -4.85
CA ARG A 128 -9.72 -0.70 -4.15
C ARG A 128 -10.22 -1.23 -2.81
N PHE A 129 -9.67 -0.72 -1.71
CA PHE A 129 -9.98 -1.21 -0.37
C PHE A 129 -11.45 -0.94 0.03
N PRO A 130 -12.20 -1.94 0.50
CA PRO A 130 -13.58 -1.75 0.97
C PRO A 130 -13.60 -1.10 2.36
N VAL A 131 -13.96 0.18 2.43
CA VAL A 131 -13.93 0.95 3.69
C VAL A 131 -15.12 0.69 4.61
N ASN A 132 -16.25 0.17 4.10
CA ASN A 132 -17.54 0.24 4.76
C ASN A 132 -17.58 -0.32 6.20
N ASN A 133 -16.66 -1.22 6.59
CA ASN A 133 -16.65 -1.84 7.92
C ASN A 133 -15.29 -1.81 8.65
N TYR A 134 -14.24 -1.23 8.08
CA TYR A 134 -12.92 -1.28 8.71
C TYR A 134 -12.77 -0.24 9.83
N ARG A 135 -12.80 -0.71 11.08
CA ARG A 135 -12.56 0.11 12.29
C ARG A 135 -11.25 -0.26 13.00
N GLY A 136 -10.41 -1.05 12.35
CA GLY A 136 -9.13 -1.49 12.89
C GLY A 136 -8.05 -0.42 12.79
N ILE A 137 -6.94 -0.65 13.49
CA ILE A 137 -5.68 0.06 13.26
C ILE A 137 -4.75 -0.93 12.59
N ASP A 138 -4.31 -0.59 11.39
CA ASP A 138 -3.37 -1.44 10.66
C ASP A 138 -1.93 -1.13 11.04
N ARG A 139 -1.07 -2.15 10.97
CA ARG A 139 0.35 -2.00 11.27
C ARG A 139 1.12 -1.17 10.23
N ALA A 140 0.66 -1.13 8.98
CA ALA A 140 1.28 -0.37 7.91
C ALA A 140 0.50 0.90 7.61
N ALA A 141 -0.82 0.81 7.46
CA ALA A 141 -1.67 1.97 7.14
C ALA A 141 -2.04 2.81 8.39
N GLY A 142 -1.81 2.31 9.61
CA GLY A 142 -2.19 3.01 10.84
C GLY A 142 -3.69 3.35 10.86
N LEU A 143 -3.98 4.64 11.07
CA LEU A 143 -5.34 5.21 11.03
C LEU A 143 -5.75 5.72 9.62
N CYS A 144 -4.91 5.51 8.60
CA CYS A 144 -5.14 6.02 7.24
C CYS A 144 -6.00 5.08 6.39
N ALA A 145 -6.46 3.95 6.92
CA ALA A 145 -7.18 2.92 6.15
C ALA A 145 -8.39 3.48 5.38
N THR A 146 -9.14 4.39 6.01
CA THR A 146 -10.32 5.04 5.41
C THR A 146 -9.98 6.01 4.27
N GLN A 147 -8.70 6.37 4.11
CA GLN A 147 -8.22 7.26 3.05
C GLN A 147 -7.87 6.50 1.76
N LEU A 148 -7.65 5.17 1.83
CA LEU A 148 -7.24 4.38 0.66
C LEU A 148 -8.18 4.53 -0.56
N PRO A 149 -9.52 4.50 -0.43
CA PRO A 149 -10.39 4.66 -1.60
C PRO A 149 -10.25 6.02 -2.26
N LEU A 150 -10.02 7.07 -1.48
CA LEU A 150 -9.77 8.41 -2.02
C LEU A 150 -8.45 8.40 -2.79
N TRP A 151 -7.39 7.85 -2.22
CA TRP A 151 -6.10 7.74 -2.93
C TRP A 151 -6.18 6.89 -4.19
N TYR A 152 -6.98 5.82 -4.18
CA TYR A 152 -7.27 5.05 -5.38
C TYR A 152 -7.88 5.92 -6.47
N ASP A 153 -8.89 6.74 -6.15
CA ASP A 153 -9.53 7.61 -7.12
C ASP A 153 -8.56 8.69 -7.65
N ILE A 154 -7.67 9.21 -6.79
CA ILE A 154 -6.58 10.11 -7.18
C ILE A 154 -5.62 9.43 -8.14
N CYS A 155 -5.21 8.20 -7.85
CA CYS A 155 -4.37 7.40 -8.73
C CYS A 155 -5.02 7.18 -10.10
N ALA A 156 -6.31 6.81 -10.12
CA ALA A 156 -7.07 6.59 -11.34
C ALA A 156 -7.12 7.85 -12.20
N LEU A 157 -7.44 9.00 -11.60
CA LEU A 157 -7.43 10.28 -12.28
C LEU A 157 -6.02 10.64 -12.79
N SER A 158 -5.01 10.50 -11.95
CA SER A 158 -3.62 10.82 -12.29
C SER A 158 -3.09 9.97 -13.45
N ALA A 159 -3.45 8.68 -13.47
CA ALA A 159 -3.13 7.76 -14.56
C ALA A 159 -3.86 8.14 -15.86
N ALA A 160 -5.16 8.45 -15.79
CA ALA A 160 -5.92 8.91 -16.97
C ALA A 160 -5.28 10.16 -17.59
N VAL A 161 -4.90 11.14 -16.76
CA VAL A 161 -4.20 12.36 -17.22
C VAL A 161 -2.84 12.04 -17.83
N LYS A 162 -2.08 11.10 -17.24
CA LYS A 162 -0.77 10.67 -17.79
C LYS A 162 -0.90 10.06 -19.19
N HIS A 163 -2.03 9.41 -19.49
CA HIS A 163 -2.32 8.80 -20.78
C HIS A 163 -3.11 9.71 -21.74
N GLY A 164 -3.15 11.03 -21.48
CA GLY A 164 -3.75 12.02 -22.38
C GLY A 164 -5.24 12.27 -22.16
N GLY A 165 -5.85 11.66 -21.14
CA GLY A 165 -7.22 11.99 -20.73
C GLY A 165 -7.30 13.38 -20.10
N LEU A 166 -8.35 14.13 -20.43
CA LEU A 166 -8.66 15.37 -19.73
C LEU A 166 -9.45 15.04 -18.45
N PRO A 167 -9.04 15.54 -17.28
CA PRO A 167 -9.78 15.31 -16.06
C PRO A 167 -11.06 16.14 -16.11
N GLU A 168 -12.21 15.48 -15.97
CA GLU A 168 -13.49 16.18 -15.77
C GLU A 168 -13.37 17.16 -14.58
N PRO A 169 -13.60 18.47 -14.76
CA PRO A 169 -13.37 19.47 -13.71
C PRO A 169 -14.12 19.15 -12.42
N ASN A 170 -15.35 18.65 -12.54
CA ASN A 170 -16.17 18.26 -11.40
C ASN A 170 -15.56 17.09 -10.62
N ASN A 171 -14.90 16.15 -11.29
CA ASN A 171 -14.24 15.01 -10.62
C ASN A 171 -13.00 15.48 -9.85
N LEU A 172 -12.21 16.38 -10.44
CA LEU A 172 -11.03 16.94 -9.77
C LEU A 172 -11.43 17.73 -8.52
N GLU A 173 -12.41 18.62 -8.63
CA GLU A 173 -12.85 19.44 -7.49
C GLU A 173 -13.47 18.57 -6.40
N ARG A 174 -14.26 17.55 -6.76
CA ARG A 174 -14.80 16.57 -5.82
C ARG A 174 -13.71 15.87 -5.04
N LEU A 175 -12.67 15.34 -5.71
CA LEU A 175 -11.59 14.63 -5.02
C LEU A 175 -10.76 15.56 -4.13
N LYS A 176 -10.55 16.80 -4.57
CA LYS A 176 -9.90 17.84 -3.76
C LYS A 176 -10.70 18.13 -2.49
N GLN A 177 -12.01 18.36 -2.61
CA GLN A 177 -12.89 18.59 -1.47
C GLN A 177 -12.93 17.38 -0.52
N GLN A 178 -12.99 16.15 -1.06
CA GLN A 178 -12.92 14.92 -0.26
C GLN A 178 -11.58 14.79 0.48
N SER A 179 -10.48 15.18 -0.16
CA SER A 179 -9.16 15.20 0.48
C SER A 179 -9.04 16.24 1.60
N GLU A 180 -9.63 17.41 1.42
CA GLU A 180 -9.59 18.50 2.42
C GLU A 180 -10.52 18.23 3.60
N SER A 181 -11.67 17.59 3.34
CA SER A 181 -12.66 17.21 4.35
C SER A 181 -12.31 15.92 5.09
N TRP A 182 -11.40 15.09 4.57
CA TRP A 182 -10.99 13.87 5.27
C TRP A 182 -10.44 14.17 6.66
N ARG A 183 -10.86 13.36 7.62
CA ARG A 183 -10.42 13.41 9.02
C ARG A 183 -10.11 12.00 9.48
N VAL A 184 -9.13 11.91 10.36
CA VAL A 184 -8.75 10.65 11.01
C VAL A 184 -9.94 10.14 11.83
N SER A 185 -10.39 8.92 11.55
CA SER A 185 -11.39 8.24 12.35
C SER A 185 -10.70 7.37 13.39
N VAL A 186 -10.95 7.61 14.67
CA VAL A 186 -10.39 6.82 15.77
C VAL A 186 -11.44 5.85 16.34
N PRO A 187 -11.06 4.61 16.72
CA PRO A 187 -11.96 3.69 17.42
C PRO A 187 -12.43 4.26 18.77
N ALA A 188 -13.63 3.88 19.24
CA ALA A 188 -14.20 4.40 20.48
C ALA A 188 -13.32 4.18 21.72
N ASN A 189 -12.63 3.04 21.79
CA ASN A 189 -11.72 2.65 22.88
C ASN A 189 -10.25 2.99 22.59
N PHE A 190 -9.97 3.91 21.65
CA PHE A 190 -8.61 4.21 21.21
C PHE A 190 -7.69 4.70 22.33
N LEU A 191 -8.17 5.65 23.16
CA LEU A 191 -7.37 6.21 24.25
C LEU A 191 -7.19 5.24 25.43
N GLU A 192 -8.09 4.27 25.57
CA GLU A 192 -8.03 3.24 26.61
C GLU A 192 -7.08 2.09 26.22
N LYS A 193 -6.98 1.80 24.92
CA LYS A 193 -6.23 0.66 24.38
C LYS A 193 -4.74 0.97 24.14
N PHE A 194 -4.39 2.22 23.89
CA PHE A 194 -3.04 2.62 23.51
C PHE A 194 -2.42 3.59 24.50
N SER A 195 -1.13 3.44 24.75
CA SER A 195 -0.37 4.40 25.55
C SER A 195 -0.33 5.78 24.89
N ALA A 196 -0.10 6.84 25.68
CA ALA A 196 0.02 8.20 25.16
C ALA A 196 1.09 8.31 24.04
N ARG A 197 2.19 7.57 24.15
CA ARG A 197 3.25 7.53 23.11
C ARG A 197 2.74 6.90 21.82
N GLU A 198 2.03 5.78 21.88
CA GLU A 198 1.46 5.12 20.70
C GLU A 198 0.40 5.99 20.04
N VAL A 199 -0.45 6.66 20.83
CA VAL A 199 -1.44 7.62 20.32
C VAL A 199 -0.76 8.74 19.54
N VAL A 200 0.30 9.34 20.08
CA VAL A 200 1.07 10.38 19.38
C VAL A 200 1.67 9.86 18.07
N LEU A 201 2.24 8.65 18.07
CA LEU A 201 2.82 8.04 16.86
C LEU A 201 1.76 7.76 15.80
N LEU A 202 0.62 7.18 16.17
CA LEU A 202 -0.47 6.84 15.26
C LEU A 202 -1.12 8.09 14.66
N MET A 203 -1.37 9.11 15.49
CA MET A 203 -1.89 10.40 15.05
C MET A 203 -0.88 11.15 14.18
N GLY A 204 0.39 11.12 14.55
CA GLY A 204 1.48 11.71 13.77
C GLY A 204 1.61 11.07 12.39
N HIS A 205 1.57 9.74 12.32
CA HIS A 205 1.56 8.98 11.06
C HIS A 205 0.37 9.39 10.19
N ALA A 206 -0.84 9.42 10.75
CA ALA A 206 -2.04 9.85 10.02
C ALA A 206 -1.93 11.30 9.54
N LYS A 207 -1.35 12.18 10.35
CA LYS A 207 -1.16 13.59 9.99
C LYS A 207 -0.16 13.75 8.84
N ALA A 208 0.94 12.99 8.84
CA ALA A 208 1.91 13.00 7.75
C ALA A 208 1.25 12.66 6.41
N HIS A 209 0.36 11.67 6.40
CA HIS A 209 -0.38 11.25 5.22
C HIS A 209 -1.51 12.21 4.80
N THR A 210 -2.07 13.02 5.70
CA THR A 210 -2.94 14.15 5.30
C THR A 210 -2.19 15.34 4.73
N ASN A 211 -0.93 15.54 5.12
CA ASN A 211 -0.10 16.65 4.65
C ASN A 211 0.47 16.39 3.25
N VAL A 212 0.28 15.18 2.72
CA VAL A 212 0.36 14.88 1.30
C VAL A 212 -0.80 15.60 0.60
N ARG A 213 -0.69 16.93 0.52
CA ARG A 213 -1.67 17.78 -0.16
C ARG A 213 -1.64 17.45 -1.64
N PHE A 214 -2.81 17.38 -2.25
CA PHE A 214 -3.03 17.31 -3.70
C PHE A 214 -2.06 18.21 -4.49
N GLY A 215 -1.75 19.40 -3.98
CA GLY A 215 -0.80 20.34 -4.60
C GLY A 215 0.65 19.84 -4.72
N SER A 216 1.16 19.09 -3.74
CA SER A 216 2.51 18.48 -3.80
C SER A 216 2.56 17.31 -4.78
N PHE A 217 1.45 16.58 -4.93
CA PHE A 217 1.33 15.53 -5.95
C PHE A 217 1.21 16.13 -7.36
N CYS A 218 0.44 17.19 -7.57
CA CYS A 218 0.35 17.86 -8.87
C CYS A 218 1.67 18.52 -9.30
N THR A 219 2.44 19.11 -8.36
CA THR A 219 3.74 19.73 -8.65
C THR A 219 4.84 18.72 -8.93
N VAL A 220 4.93 17.61 -8.17
CA VAL A 220 5.89 16.52 -8.45
C VAL A 220 5.52 15.73 -9.72
N SER A 221 4.24 15.72 -10.11
CA SER A 221 3.71 15.00 -11.27
C SER A 221 3.68 15.79 -12.58
N ASN A 222 4.18 17.03 -12.61
CA ASN A 222 4.07 17.94 -13.77
C ASN A 222 2.61 18.13 -14.26
N ILE A 223 1.64 18.11 -13.35
CA ILE A 223 0.26 18.48 -13.68
C ILE A 223 0.17 20.00 -13.48
N ASN A 224 0.53 20.75 -14.52
CA ASN A 224 0.28 22.19 -14.58
C ASN A 224 -1.24 22.42 -14.68
N LEU A 225 -1.90 22.64 -13.54
CA LEU A 225 -3.32 23.00 -13.47
C LEU A 225 -3.57 24.49 -13.68
N THR A 226 -2.52 25.28 -13.92
CA THR A 226 -2.65 26.69 -14.29
C THR A 226 -2.72 26.79 -15.82
N ASN A 227 -3.95 26.93 -16.33
CA ASN A 227 -4.33 27.46 -17.64
C ASN A 227 -4.55 26.43 -18.78
N PRO A 228 -5.80 25.96 -18.99
CA PRO A 228 -6.15 25.18 -20.18
C PRO A 228 -6.37 26.03 -21.46
N MET A 229 -6.21 27.36 -21.42
CA MET A 229 -6.54 28.24 -22.58
C MET A 229 -5.36 28.92 -23.28
N SER A 230 -4.11 28.83 -22.81
CA SER A 230 -3.02 29.63 -23.40
C SER A 230 -2.10 28.90 -24.40
N ARG A 231 -2.55 27.78 -25.00
CA ARG A 231 -1.72 27.04 -25.98
C ARG A 231 -2.27 26.97 -27.40
N PHE A 232 -3.33 27.72 -27.72
CA PHE A 232 -3.90 27.75 -29.08
C PHE A 232 -3.73 29.07 -29.86
N GLU A 233 -3.01 30.05 -29.33
CA GLU A 233 -2.72 31.31 -30.04
C GLU A 233 -1.21 31.58 -30.07
N SER A 234 -0.47 30.90 -30.95
CA SER A 234 0.91 31.28 -31.30
C SER A 234 1.41 30.72 -32.65
N CYS A 235 0.56 30.08 -33.45
CA CYS A 235 0.90 29.68 -34.82
C CYS A 235 -0.09 30.28 -35.83
N ALA A 236 -0.29 31.59 -35.76
CA ALA A 236 -0.84 32.39 -36.83
C ALA A 236 -0.28 33.81 -36.71
N GLY A 237 0.70 34.12 -37.54
CA GLY A 237 1.31 35.45 -37.67
C GLY A 237 2.02 35.53 -39.04
N PRO A 238 2.05 36.70 -39.68
CA PRO A 238 1.58 36.85 -41.06
C PRO A 238 2.68 36.99 -42.12
N PHE A 239 2.26 36.72 -43.36
CA PHE A 239 2.95 36.81 -44.67
C PHE A 239 3.83 35.63 -45.07
#